data_AF-A0A6C0HBY2-F1
#
_entry.id   AF-A0A6C0HBY2-F1
#
_cell.length_a   1.000
_cell.length_b   1.000
_cell.length_c   1.000
_cell.angle_alpha   90.00
_cell.angle_beta   90.00
_cell.angle_gamma   90.00
#
_symmetry.space_group_name_H-M   'P 1'
#
loop_
_entity.id
_entity.type
_entity.pdbx_description
1 polymer ?
#
loop_
_entity_poly.entity_id
_entity_poly.type
_entity_poly.pdbx_seq_one_letter_code
_entity_poly.pdbx_strand_id
1 'polypeptide(L)'
;MSWATCYSGSNNIHFNFPPIMADGRNFASWQPEAVVNERIQKQEHITSSWAYRQYLTNNALQIMKYNNQEACADLGLNPHIQTNATPSSNVPYKFSSVMDTKAPGFGYPTSDLKNPYLSREQLQARMISPSISVPVNAASPLYNA
;
A
#
# COMPACT_ATOMS: atom_id res chain seq x y z
N MET A 1 -29.87 29.08 27.29
CA MET A 1 -29.35 27.94 26.51
C MET A 1 -30.35 26.81 26.64
N SER A 2 -31.07 26.48 25.57
CA SER A 2 -32.09 25.43 25.57
C SER A 2 -31.42 24.06 25.47
N TRP A 3 -31.76 23.18 26.41
CA TRP A 3 -31.24 21.81 26.58
C TRP A 3 -31.64 20.84 25.45
N ALA A 4 -32.48 21.24 24.50
CA ALA A 4 -33.20 20.30 23.64
C ALA A 4 -32.80 20.28 22.16
N THR A 5 -31.68 20.90 21.76
CA THR A 5 -31.28 20.90 20.34
C THR A 5 -29.79 20.57 20.16
N CYS A 6 -29.44 19.30 20.36
CA CYS A 6 -28.22 18.73 19.79
C CYS A 6 -28.50 18.34 18.33
N TYR A 7 -28.09 19.17 17.37
CA TYR A 7 -28.27 18.88 15.94
C TYR A 7 -27.27 17.86 15.38
N SER A 8 -26.28 17.46 16.18
CA SER A 8 -25.36 16.37 15.88
C SER A 8 -24.82 15.82 17.21
N GLY A 9 -25.35 14.67 17.64
CA GLY A 9 -24.83 13.91 18.76
C GLY A 9 -24.25 12.60 18.24
N SER A 10 -22.94 12.52 18.08
CA SER A 10 -22.27 11.25 17.88
C SER A 10 -22.10 10.58 19.24
N ASN A 11 -22.73 9.41 19.45
CA ASN A 11 -22.46 8.57 20.61
C ASN A 11 -21.15 7.81 20.39
N ASN A 12 -20.05 8.55 20.21
CA ASN A 12 -18.76 7.98 19.92
C ASN A 12 -17.73 8.45 20.95
N ILE A 13 -17.25 7.51 21.76
CA ILE A 13 -16.15 7.74 22.71
C ILE A 13 -14.80 7.94 22.02
N HIS A 14 -14.70 7.58 20.73
CA HIS A 14 -13.49 7.67 19.92
C HIS A 14 -13.65 8.68 18.78
N PHE A 15 -13.42 9.97 19.05
CA PHE A 15 -13.61 11.07 18.09
C PHE A 15 -12.85 10.94 16.76
N ASN A 16 -11.78 10.14 16.73
CA ASN A 16 -10.99 9.89 15.51
C ASN A 16 -11.54 8.75 14.64
N PHE A 17 -12.69 8.18 15.01
CA PHE A 17 -13.31 7.07 14.31
C PHE A 17 -14.74 7.44 13.91
N PRO A 18 -15.29 6.80 12.86
CA PRO A 18 -16.68 7.02 12.49
C PRO A 18 -17.63 6.60 13.64
N PRO A 19 -18.76 7.30 13.83
CA PRO A 19 -19.72 7.00 14.89
C PRO A 19 -20.26 5.56 14.80
N ILE A 20 -20.39 4.89 15.96
CA ILE A 20 -20.76 3.46 16.12
C ILE A 20 -22.29 3.23 15.97
N MET A 21 -23.02 4.15 15.35
CA MET A 21 -24.49 4.11 15.31
C MET A 21 -25.01 3.16 14.22
N ALA A 22 -25.84 2.17 14.60
CA ALA A 22 -26.52 1.25 13.66
C ALA A 22 -27.57 1.94 12.76
N ASP A 23 -27.99 3.15 13.14
CA ASP A 23 -29.06 3.94 12.51
C ASP A 23 -28.66 4.61 11.18
N GLY A 24 -27.51 4.25 10.60
CA GLY A 24 -27.11 4.71 9.26
C GLY A 24 -26.85 6.22 9.13
N ARG A 25 -26.95 6.99 10.21
CA ARG A 25 -26.63 8.43 10.28
C ARG A 25 -25.12 8.70 10.34
N ASN A 26 -24.30 7.86 9.71
CA ASN A 26 -23.13 8.42 9.04
C ASN A 26 -23.73 9.25 7.93
N PHE A 27 -23.77 10.58 8.10
CA PHE A 27 -24.16 11.46 7.02
C PHE A 27 -23.16 11.24 5.89
N ALA A 28 -23.44 10.28 5.01
CA ALA A 28 -22.84 10.26 3.69
C ALA A 28 -23.28 11.58 3.08
N SER A 29 -22.42 12.58 3.13
CA SER A 29 -22.60 13.77 2.32
C SER A 29 -22.48 13.27 0.88
N TRP A 30 -23.61 12.87 0.30
CA TRP A 30 -23.77 12.67 -1.13
C TRP A 30 -23.65 14.05 -1.82
N GLN A 31 -22.49 14.69 -1.68
CA GLN A 31 -22.09 15.87 -2.43
C GLN A 31 -21.43 15.32 -3.69
N PRO A 32 -22.03 15.48 -4.87
CA PRO A 32 -21.36 15.06 -6.09
C PRO A 32 -20.07 15.87 -6.27
N GLU A 33 -19.00 15.21 -6.71
CA GLU A 33 -17.68 15.81 -6.97
C GLU A 33 -17.75 17.04 -7.89
N ALA A 34 -18.73 17.10 -8.78
CA ALA A 34 -18.98 18.26 -9.63
C ALA A 34 -19.27 19.54 -8.83
N VAL A 35 -20.00 19.44 -7.72
CA VAL A 35 -20.32 20.59 -6.85
C VAL A 35 -19.10 21.03 -6.05
N VAL A 36 -18.26 20.08 -5.61
CA VAL A 36 -16.99 20.37 -4.94
C VAL A 36 -16.04 21.07 -5.90
N ASN A 37 -15.90 20.57 -7.13
CA ASN A 37 -15.10 21.18 -8.17
C ASN A 37 -15.57 22.59 -8.54
N GLU A 38 -16.88 22.81 -8.64
CA GLU A 38 -17.44 24.14 -8.89
C GLU A 38 -17.12 25.12 -7.74
N ARG A 39 -17.17 24.66 -6.48
CA ARG A 39 -16.74 25.48 -5.33
C ARG A 39 -15.26 25.81 -5.39
N ILE A 40 -14.40 24.85 -5.71
CA ILE A 40 -12.95 25.08 -5.85
C ILE A 40 -12.70 26.14 -6.92
N GLN A 41 -13.34 26.02 -8.09
CA GLN A 41 -13.21 27.01 -9.15
C GLN A 41 -13.67 28.41 -8.72
N LYS A 42 -14.78 28.51 -7.98
CA LYS A 42 -15.28 29.80 -7.46
C LYS A 42 -14.38 30.40 -6.39
N GLN A 43 -13.89 29.58 -5.46
CA GLN A 43 -13.06 30.00 -4.33
C GLN A 43 -11.65 30.43 -4.78
N GLU A 44 -11.08 29.72 -5.74
CA GLU A 44 -9.74 29.98 -6.30
C GLU A 44 -9.79 30.92 -7.52
N HIS A 45 -10.96 31.49 -7.81
CA HIS A 45 -11.21 32.42 -8.92
C HIS A 45 -10.70 31.90 -10.28
N ILE A 46 -10.89 30.60 -10.53
CA ILE A 46 -10.46 29.95 -11.76
C ILE A 46 -11.47 30.23 -12.87
N THR A 47 -11.07 31.05 -13.83
CA THR A 47 -11.93 31.49 -14.95
C THR A 47 -11.52 30.90 -16.30
N SER A 48 -10.35 30.26 -16.40
CA SER A 48 -9.83 29.70 -17.66
C SER A 48 -9.33 28.26 -17.49
N SER A 49 -9.42 27.49 -18.58
CA SER A 49 -8.93 26.11 -18.61
C SER A 49 -7.44 25.99 -18.32
N TRP A 50 -6.66 27.03 -18.65
CA TRP A 50 -5.23 27.08 -18.33
C TRP A 50 -4.99 27.22 -16.82
N ALA A 51 -5.66 28.19 -16.18
CA ALA A 51 -5.57 28.38 -14.74
C ALA A 51 -6.04 27.13 -13.97
N TYR A 52 -7.07 26.44 -14.47
CA TYR A 52 -7.53 25.19 -13.90
C TYR A 52 -6.47 24.09 -13.95
N ARG A 53 -5.82 23.88 -15.10
CA ARG A 53 -4.72 22.92 -15.21
C ARG A 53 -3.57 23.26 -14.27
N GLN A 54 -3.18 24.53 -14.21
CA GLN A 54 -2.10 25.01 -13.34
C GLN A 54 -2.43 24.79 -11.86
N TYR A 55 -3.67 25.04 -11.45
CA TYR A 55 -4.14 24.76 -10.09
C TYR A 55 -4.06 23.26 -9.77
N LEU A 56 -4.56 22.40 -10.67
CA LEU A 56 -4.53 20.95 -10.47
C LEU A 56 -3.10 20.43 -10.40
N THR A 57 -2.18 20.92 -11.23
CA THR A 57 -0.78 20.48 -11.19
C THR A 57 -0.08 20.92 -9.92
N ASN A 58 -0.32 22.15 -9.47
CA ASN A 58 0.34 22.69 -8.28
C ASN A 58 -0.19 22.06 -6.99
N ASN A 59 -1.47 21.68 -6.97
CA ASN A 59 -2.15 21.12 -5.79
C ASN A 59 -2.42 19.61 -5.89
N ALA A 60 -1.90 18.92 -6.92
CA ALA A 60 -2.18 17.52 -7.22
C ALA A 60 -2.02 16.60 -6.00
N LEU A 61 -0.91 16.76 -5.27
CA LEU A 61 -0.62 15.93 -4.09
C LEU A 61 -1.64 16.12 -2.97
N GLN A 62 -2.10 17.35 -2.75
CA GLN A 62 -3.09 17.65 -1.72
C GLN A 62 -4.45 17.10 -2.11
N ILE A 63 -4.87 17.29 -3.37
CA ILE A 63 -6.14 16.77 -3.90
C ILE A 63 -6.17 15.24 -3.80
N MET A 64 -5.10 14.56 -4.23
CA MET A 64 -5.00 13.11 -4.11
C MET A 64 -5.06 12.63 -2.65
N LYS A 65 -4.41 13.36 -1.74
CA LYS A 65 -4.45 13.05 -0.30
C LYS A 65 -5.86 13.17 0.27
N TYR A 66 -6.58 14.26 -0.03
CA TYR A 66 -7.95 14.45 0.43
C TYR A 66 -8.89 13.40 -0.14
N ASN A 67 -8.84 13.15 -1.45
CA ASN A 67 -9.69 12.13 -2.09
C ASN A 67 -9.42 10.73 -1.51
N ASN A 68 -8.17 10.43 -1.18
CA ASN A 68 -7.83 9.18 -0.52
C ASN A 68 -8.37 9.09 0.92
N GLN A 69 -8.31 10.19 1.68
CA GLN A 69 -8.85 10.24 3.04
C GLN A 69 -10.37 10.09 3.06
N GLU A 70 -11.08 10.78 2.15
CA GLU A 70 -12.54 10.63 1.98
C GLU A 70 -12.91 9.19 1.62
N ALA A 71 -12.22 8.60 0.63
CA ALA A 71 -12.46 7.20 0.26
C ALA A 71 -12.18 6.23 1.41
N CYS A 72 -11.12 6.45 2.20
CA CYS A 72 -10.86 5.65 3.39
C CYS A 72 -11.98 5.79 4.42
N ALA A 73 -12.46 7.02 4.68
CA ALA A 73 -13.56 7.27 5.60
C ALA A 73 -14.86 6.58 5.15
N ASP A 74 -15.21 6.68 3.87
CA ASP A 74 -16.39 6.03 3.28
C ASP A 74 -16.32 4.50 3.36
N LEU A 75 -15.13 3.93 3.16
CA LEU A 75 -14.89 2.49 3.28
C LEU A 75 -14.75 2.02 4.74
N GLY A 76 -14.79 2.93 5.71
CA GLY A 76 -14.52 2.61 7.12
C GLY A 76 -13.09 2.13 7.38
N LEU A 77 -12.17 2.43 6.46
CA LEU A 77 -10.75 2.12 6.57
C LEU A 77 -10.04 3.28 7.28
N ASN A 78 -9.13 2.94 8.20
CA ASN A 78 -8.27 3.96 8.78
C ASN A 78 -7.27 4.42 7.69
N PRO A 79 -7.19 5.73 7.36
CA PRO A 79 -6.19 6.21 6.41
C PRO A 79 -4.80 5.82 6.93
N HIS A 80 -4.19 4.85 6.28
CA HIS A 80 -2.93 4.27 6.71
C HIS A 80 -1.83 5.32 6.56
N ILE A 81 -1.55 6.06 7.63
CA ILE A 81 -0.35 6.88 7.71
C ILE A 81 0.79 5.90 7.95
N GLN A 82 1.62 5.67 6.93
CA GLN A 82 2.93 5.07 7.12
C GLN A 82 3.79 6.02 7.94
N THR A 83 3.62 5.99 9.26
CA THR A 83 4.65 6.51 10.14
C THR A 83 5.71 5.44 10.20
N ASN A 84 6.93 5.74 9.76
CA ASN A 84 8.13 4.92 10.07
C ASN A 84 8.42 4.86 11.60
N ALA A 85 7.47 5.30 12.43
CA ALA A 85 7.57 5.49 13.87
C ALA A 85 6.98 4.33 14.69
N THR A 86 6.46 3.27 14.08
CA THR A 86 6.12 2.05 14.82
C THR A 86 7.19 0.98 14.59
N PRO A 87 8.24 0.91 15.41
CA PRO A 87 8.96 -0.34 15.61
C PRO A 87 8.00 -1.25 16.39
N SER A 88 7.01 -1.82 15.70
CA SER A 88 6.18 -2.85 16.27
C SER A 88 7.08 -4.04 16.55
N SER A 89 7.20 -4.45 17.82
CA SER A 89 7.89 -5.68 18.20
C SER A 89 7.23 -6.94 17.62
N ASN A 90 6.03 -6.80 17.04
CA ASN A 90 5.24 -7.89 16.47
C ASN A 90 5.11 -7.75 14.94
N VAL A 91 6.21 -7.43 14.25
CA VAL A 91 6.26 -7.51 12.80
C VAL A 91 6.63 -8.93 12.36
N PRO A 92 6.02 -9.46 11.28
CA PRO A 92 6.43 -10.74 10.72
C PRO A 92 7.93 -10.76 10.42
N TYR A 93 8.59 -11.87 10.75
CA TYR A 93 10.01 -12.02 10.44
C TYR A 93 10.25 -12.00 8.93
N LYS A 94 11.14 -11.11 8.49
CA LYS A 94 11.53 -10.95 7.10
C LYS A 94 12.89 -11.59 6.88
N PHE A 95 12.95 -12.58 5.99
CA PHE A 95 14.21 -13.17 5.52
C PHE A 95 15.00 -12.15 4.70
N SER A 96 16.32 -12.09 4.92
CA SER A 96 17.21 -11.14 4.25
C SER A 96 17.54 -11.53 2.81
N SER A 97 17.54 -12.82 2.50
CA SER A 97 17.80 -13.37 1.18
C SER A 97 17.13 -14.74 1.01
N VAL A 98 17.09 -15.26 -0.21
CA VAL A 98 16.56 -16.61 -0.50
C VAL A 98 17.35 -17.70 0.24
N MET A 99 18.63 -17.46 0.51
CA MET A 99 19.53 -18.39 1.20
C MET A 99 19.53 -18.21 2.72
N ASP A 100 18.72 -17.30 3.25
CA ASP A 100 18.62 -17.05 4.68
C ASP A 100 17.82 -18.17 5.37
N THR A 101 18.52 -19.00 6.14
CA THR A 101 17.92 -20.10 6.90
C THR A 101 17.67 -19.74 8.36
N LYS A 102 17.90 -18.47 8.76
CA LYS A 102 17.65 -18.03 10.13
C LYS A 102 16.14 -18.02 10.38
N ALA A 103 15.70 -18.85 11.31
CA ALA A 103 14.37 -18.72 11.90
C ALA A 103 14.47 -17.91 13.20
N PRO A 104 13.50 -17.04 13.51
CA PRO A 104 13.44 -16.36 14.79
C PRO A 104 13.04 -17.36 15.90
N GLY A 105 13.99 -18.19 16.32
CA GLY A 105 13.94 -19.01 17.54
C GLY A 105 12.69 -19.86 17.76
N PHE A 106 12.45 -20.18 19.03
CA PHE A 106 11.32 -20.96 19.52
C PHE A 106 9.99 -20.24 19.26
N GLY A 107 9.01 -20.94 18.69
CA GLY A 107 7.67 -20.40 18.42
C GLY A 107 7.49 -19.78 17.04
N TYR A 108 8.50 -19.82 16.15
CA TYR A 108 8.30 -19.41 14.76
C TYR A 108 7.32 -20.36 14.05
N PRO A 109 6.18 -19.86 13.53
CA PRO A 109 5.18 -20.72 12.91
C PRO A 109 5.72 -21.28 11.60
N THR A 110 5.88 -22.60 11.57
CA THR A 110 6.08 -23.39 10.35
C THR A 110 4.75 -24.04 9.98
N SER A 111 4.53 -24.22 8.67
CA SER A 111 3.36 -24.92 8.16
C SER A 111 3.77 -25.91 7.08
N ASP A 112 2.90 -26.88 6.84
CA ASP A 112 3.00 -27.86 5.76
C ASP A 112 3.13 -27.23 4.37
N LEU A 113 2.58 -26.03 4.16
CA LEU A 113 2.71 -25.27 2.92
C LEU A 113 3.95 -24.36 2.88
N LYS A 114 4.34 -23.79 4.02
CA LYS A 114 5.46 -22.85 4.10
C LYS A 114 6.82 -23.52 3.89
N ASN A 115 7.01 -24.69 4.48
CA ASN A 115 8.26 -25.44 4.38
C ASN A 115 8.61 -25.84 2.93
N PRO A 116 7.70 -26.46 2.14
CA PRO A 116 8.00 -26.80 0.76
C PRO A 116 8.06 -25.58 -0.16
N TYR A 117 7.40 -24.48 0.17
CA TYR A 117 7.54 -23.22 -0.56
C TYR A 117 8.97 -22.66 -0.42
N LEU A 118 9.44 -22.47 0.82
CA LEU A 118 10.77 -21.92 1.08
C LEU A 118 11.89 -22.79 0.49
N SER A 119 11.74 -24.12 0.54
CA SER A 119 12.73 -25.03 -0.06
C SER A 119 12.74 -24.99 -1.59
N ARG A 120 11.58 -24.84 -2.24
CA ARG A 120 11.50 -24.67 -3.70
C ARG A 120 12.19 -23.41 -4.16
N GLU A 121 11.94 -22.27 -3.50
CA GLU A 121 12.60 -20.99 -3.81
C GLU A 121 14.13 -21.11 -3.69
N GLN A 122 14.61 -21.79 -2.64
CA GLN A 122 16.05 -22.07 -2.45
C GLN A 122 16.64 -22.95 -3.56
N LEU A 123 15.92 -23.99 -3.99
CA LEU A 123 16.36 -24.86 -5.08
C LEU A 123 16.38 -24.11 -6.42
N GLN A 124 15.36 -23.30 -6.67
CA GLN A 124 15.27 -22.48 -7.89
C GLN A 124 16.40 -21.46 -7.96
N ALA A 125 16.73 -20.81 -6.85
CA ALA A 125 17.88 -19.89 -6.78
C ALA A 125 19.23 -20.58 -7.05
N ARG A 126 19.31 -21.92 -6.91
CA ARG A 126 20.51 -22.72 -7.19
C ARG A 126 20.52 -23.35 -8.58
N MET A 127 19.52 -23.10 -9.42
CA MET A 127 19.52 -23.58 -10.80
C MET A 127 20.58 -22.83 -11.60
N ILE A 128 21.82 -23.34 -11.53
CA ILE A 128 22.93 -22.95 -12.40
C ILE A 128 23.13 -24.05 -13.44
N SER A 129 23.22 -23.66 -14.71
CA SER A 129 23.64 -24.60 -15.76
C SER A 129 25.15 -24.78 -15.66
N PRO A 130 25.67 -26.02 -15.57
CA PRO A 130 27.11 -26.24 -15.71
C PRO A 130 27.57 -25.75 -17.08
N SER A 131 28.69 -25.02 -17.13
CA SER A 131 29.39 -24.70 -18.37
C SER A 131 30.58 -25.64 -18.51
N ILE A 132 30.63 -26.36 -19.64
CA ILE A 132 31.77 -27.20 -19.99
C ILE A 132 32.69 -26.36 -20.86
N SER A 133 33.85 -25.95 -20.34
CA SER A 133 34.89 -25.35 -21.18
C SER A 133 35.62 -26.47 -21.92
N VAL A 134 35.39 -26.56 -23.23
CA VAL A 134 36.12 -27.50 -24.07
C VAL A 134 37.55 -26.94 -24.28
N PRO A 135 38.62 -27.69 -23.97
CA PRO A 135 39.97 -27.26 -24.27
C PRO A 135 40.19 -27.20 -25.79
N VAL A 136 40.80 -26.12 -26.28
CA VAL A 136 40.95 -25.79 -27.71
C VAL A 136 41.87 -26.78 -28.49
N ASN A 137 42.54 -27.70 -27.81
CA ASN A 137 43.53 -28.58 -28.43
C ASN A 137 43.06 -30.04 -28.51
N ALA A 138 42.10 -30.30 -29.39
CA ALA A 138 41.80 -31.65 -29.88
C ALA A 138 41.64 -31.65 -31.41
N ALA A 139 42.56 -30.98 -32.11
CA ALA A 139 42.78 -31.24 -33.53
C ALA A 139 43.61 -32.53 -33.63
N SER A 140 42.97 -33.64 -33.97
CA SER A 140 43.62 -34.89 -34.36
C SER A 140 44.53 -34.66 -35.57
N PRO A 141 45.79 -35.11 -35.59
CA PRO A 141 46.60 -35.07 -36.78
C PRO A 141 46.22 -36.27 -37.65
N LEU A 142 45.45 -36.05 -38.73
CA LEU A 142 45.31 -37.04 -39.78
C LEU A 142 45.76 -36.45 -41.12
N TYR A 143 46.96 -36.91 -41.49
CA TYR A 143 47.54 -37.09 -42.83
C TYR A 143 47.74 -35.88 -43.77
N ASN A 144 49.01 -35.48 -43.88
CA ASN A 144 49.61 -34.93 -45.10
C ASN A 144 50.28 -36.07 -45.89
N ALA A 145 50.17 -35.98 -47.22
CA ALA A 145 50.77 -36.80 -48.28
C ALA A 145 50.14 -38.18 -48.55
#